data_AF-T2IXV8-F1
#
_entry.id   AF-T2IXV8-F1
#
_cell.length_a   1.000
_cell.length_b   1.000
_cell.length_c   1.000
_cell.angle_alpha   90.00
_cell.angle_beta   90.00
_cell.angle_gamma   90.00
#
_symmetry.space_group_name_H-M   'P 1'
#
loop_
_entity.id
_entity.type
_entity.pdbx_description
1 polymer ?
#
loop_
_entity_poly.entity_id
_entity_poly.type
_entity_poly.pdbx_seq_one_letter_code
_entity_poly.pdbx_strand_id
1 'polypeptide(L)'
;MKLARDRAQDRFKEDASVSCNAQMQTSHLRRFCALDDSSRNLLEGAIRKLGLSARAMDRVLKVSRTIADLADDDDVKSYHVAEAIQYRTIDRMQ
;
A
#
# COMPACT_ATOMS: atom_id res chain seq x y z
N MET A 1 -14.44 7.92 -2.89
CA MET A 1 -14.13 7.61 -1.47
C MET A 1 -15.00 6.49 -0.88
N LYS A 2 -16.34 6.50 -1.03
CA LYS A 2 -17.20 5.43 -0.50
C LYS A 2 -16.80 4.04 -0.99
N LEU A 3 -16.58 3.89 -2.30
CA LEU A 3 -16.14 2.63 -2.93
C LEU A 3 -14.86 2.03 -2.33
N ALA A 4 -13.82 2.84 -2.09
CA ALA A 4 -12.58 2.35 -1.50
C ALA A 4 -12.75 1.87 -0.05
N ARG A 5 -13.66 2.50 0.71
CA ARG A 5 -13.97 2.09 2.07
C ARG A 5 -14.76 0.79 2.09
N ASP A 6 -15.72 0.66 1.19
CA ASP A 6 -16.53 -0.55 1.04
C ASP A 6 -15.63 -1.74 0.64
N ARG A 7 -14.72 -1.55 -0.33
CA ARG A 7 -13.72 -2.57 -0.72
C ARG A 7 -12.81 -3.01 0.43
N ALA A 8 -12.36 -2.07 1.26
CA ALA A 8 -11.56 -2.41 2.43
C ALA A 8 -12.39 -3.16 3.50
N GLN A 9 -13.64 -2.78 3.72
CA GLN A 9 -14.52 -3.49 4.65
C GLN A 9 -14.81 -4.92 4.18
N ASP A 10 -15.12 -5.10 2.90
CA ASP A 10 -15.36 -6.42 2.32
C ASP A 10 -14.13 -7.34 2.44
N ARG A 11 -12.93 -6.79 2.22
CA ARG A 11 -11.66 -7.51 2.37
C ARG A 11 -11.42 -8.03 3.79
N PHE A 12 -11.81 -7.25 4.80
CA PHE A 12 -11.55 -7.57 6.21
C PHE A 12 -12.79 -8.06 6.97
N LYS A 13 -13.89 -8.38 6.28
CA LYS A 13 -15.16 -8.81 6.92
C LYS A 13 -15.01 -10.02 7.86
N GLU A 14 -14.00 -10.87 7.63
CA GLU A 14 -13.71 -12.07 8.42
C GLU A 14 -12.64 -11.83 9.50
N ASP A 15 -12.03 -10.64 9.55
CA ASP A 15 -10.99 -10.27 10.50
C ASP A 15 -11.42 -9.04 11.32
N ALA A 16 -11.98 -9.30 12.50
CA ALA A 16 -12.44 -8.25 13.41
C ALA A 16 -11.31 -7.34 13.93
N SER A 17 -10.04 -7.70 13.75
CA SER A 17 -8.89 -6.91 14.21
C SER A 17 -8.50 -5.79 13.23
N VAL A 18 -9.06 -5.78 12.02
CA VAL A 18 -8.72 -4.81 10.97
C VAL A 18 -9.98 -4.25 10.34
N SER A 19 -10.13 -2.92 10.37
CA SER A 19 -11.27 -2.21 9.79
C SER A 19 -10.90 -1.39 8.55
N CYS A 20 -9.61 -1.19 8.28
CA CYS A 20 -9.14 -0.40 7.14
C CYS A 20 -7.70 -0.77 6.72
N ASN A 21 -7.31 -0.34 5.52
CA ASN A 21 -5.99 -0.59 4.95
C ASN A 21 -4.82 -0.11 5.84
N ALA A 22 -5.00 1.00 6.56
CA ALA A 22 -3.97 1.53 7.45
C ALA A 22 -3.64 0.59 8.63
N GLN A 23 -4.61 -0.23 9.05
CA GLN A 23 -4.49 -1.17 10.17
C GLN A 23 -3.92 -2.54 9.75
N MET A 24 -3.61 -2.75 8.47
CA MET A 24 -3.01 -4.01 7.99
C MET A 24 -1.75 -4.40 8.77
N GLN A 25 -1.62 -5.69 9.09
CA GLN A 25 -0.42 -6.28 9.66
C GLN A 25 0.43 -6.90 8.54
N THR A 26 1.66 -7.32 8.84
CA THR A 26 2.59 -7.90 7.85
C THR A 26 1.98 -9.09 7.10
N SER A 27 1.18 -9.93 7.78
CA SER A 27 0.41 -11.02 7.16
C SER A 27 -0.57 -10.51 6.09
N HIS A 28 -1.28 -9.42 6.37
CA HIS A 28 -2.24 -8.80 5.46
C HIS A 28 -1.54 -8.18 4.25
N LEU A 29 -0.39 -7.54 4.44
CA LEU A 29 0.38 -6.97 3.34
C LEU A 29 0.82 -8.04 2.34
N ARG A 30 1.27 -9.21 2.81
CA ARG A 30 1.62 -10.33 1.93
C ARG A 30 0.44 -10.85 1.11
N ARG A 31 -0.78 -10.80 1.68
CA ARG A 31 -2.00 -11.32 1.05
C ARG A 31 -2.64 -10.31 0.08
N PHE A 32 -2.69 -9.04 0.46
CA PHE A 32 -3.51 -8.02 -0.24
C PHE A 32 -2.69 -6.95 -0.97
N CYS A 33 -1.37 -6.96 -0.79
CA CYS A 33 -0.43 -6.08 -1.49
C CYS A 33 0.63 -6.91 -2.22
N ALA A 34 0.23 -8.04 -2.80
CA ALA A 34 1.11 -8.82 -3.66
C ALA A 34 1.63 -7.93 -4.80
N LEU A 35 2.94 -7.94 -5.01
CA LEU A 35 3.61 -7.10 -5.99
C LEU A 35 4.11 -7.97 -7.14
N ASP A 36 3.86 -7.50 -8.36
CA ASP A 36 4.57 -7.98 -9.54
C ASP A 36 6.05 -7.55 -9.51
N ASP A 37 6.84 -8.08 -10.44
CA ASP A 37 8.27 -7.81 -10.51
C ASP A 37 8.56 -6.31 -10.72
N SER A 38 7.72 -5.61 -11.50
CA SER A 38 7.88 -4.18 -11.74
C SER A 38 7.71 -3.36 -10.46
N SER A 39 6.66 -3.66 -9.68
CA SER A 39 6.32 -2.96 -8.44
C SER A 39 7.33 -3.27 -7.34
N ARG A 40 7.81 -4.52 -7.29
CA ARG A 40 8.86 -4.95 -6.37
C ARG A 40 10.17 -4.21 -6.64
N ASN A 41 10.63 -4.21 -7.90
CA ASN A 41 11.87 -3.53 -8.29
C ASN A 41 11.80 -2.02 -7.98
N LEU A 42 10.65 -1.39 -8.24
CA LEU A 42 10.43 0.01 -7.91
C LEU A 42 10.54 0.28 -6.40
N LEU A 43 9.87 -0.53 -5.59
CA LEU A 43 9.88 -0.40 -4.14
C LEU A 43 11.28 -0.63 -3.56
N GLU A 44 11.99 -1.66 -4.01
CA GLU A 44 13.36 -1.94 -3.60
C GLU A 44 14.32 -0.80 -3.97
N GLY A 45 14.20 -0.26 -5.19
CA GLY A 45 14.97 0.90 -5.62
C GLY A 45 14.72 2.13 -4.74
N ALA A 46 13.45 2.39 -4.40
CA ALA A 46 13.08 3.48 -3.50
C ALA A 46 13.58 3.28 -2.06
N ILE A 47 13.54 2.04 -1.54
CA ILE A 47 14.09 1.71 -0.22
C ILE A 47 15.58 2.04 -0.16
N ARG A 48 16.36 1.60 -1.17
CA ARG A 48 17.80 1.85 -1.25
C ARG A 48 18.09 3.34 -1.39
N LYS A 49 17.38 4.05 -2.27
CA LYS A 49 17.61 5.47 -2.56
C LYS A 49 17.21 6.40 -1.41
N LEU A 50 16.10 6.11 -0.73
CA LEU A 50 15.51 6.98 0.30
C LEU A 50 15.82 6.52 1.74
N GLY A 51 16.57 5.43 1.91
CA GLY A 51 16.91 4.86 3.21
C GLY A 51 15.66 4.47 4.01
N LEU A 52 14.70 3.80 3.37
CA LEU A 52 13.43 3.45 4.03
C LEU A 52 13.60 2.25 4.97
N SER A 53 13.12 2.37 6.20
CA SER A 53 13.01 1.23 7.12
C SER A 53 11.90 0.24 6.70
N ALA A 54 11.86 -0.93 7.33
CA ALA A 54 10.78 -1.91 7.10
C ALA A 54 9.38 -1.32 7.40
N ARG A 55 9.23 -0.58 8.51
CA ARG A 55 7.96 0.10 8.85
C ARG A 55 7.55 1.14 7.80
N ALA A 56 8.55 1.77 7.21
CA ALA A 56 8.39 2.76 6.18
C ALA A 56 7.93 2.13 4.86
N MET A 57 8.48 0.96 4.50
CA MET A 57 8.01 0.12 3.40
C MET A 57 6.56 -0.35 3.62
N ASP A 58 6.24 -0.85 4.82
CA ASP A 58 4.87 -1.28 5.15
C ASP A 58 3.87 -0.15 4.95
N ARG A 59 4.22 1.08 5.33
CA ARG A 59 3.37 2.25 5.11
C ARG A 59 3.17 2.53 3.61
N VAL A 60 4.20 2.41 2.79
CA VAL A 60 4.09 2.56 1.33
C VAL A 60 3.11 1.53 0.77
N LEU A 61 3.20 0.26 1.20
CA LEU A 61 2.27 -0.79 0.75
C LEU A 61 0.82 -0.49 1.14
N LYS A 62 0.58 -0.06 2.38
CA LYS A 62 -0.77 0.32 2.87
C LYS A 62 -1.37 1.47 2.06
N VAL A 63 -0.57 2.48 1.75
CA VAL A 63 -1.00 3.61 0.91
C VAL A 63 -1.24 3.14 -0.52
N SER A 64 -0.35 2.34 -1.10
CA SER A 64 -0.50 1.78 -2.45
C SER A 64 -1.81 0.99 -2.60
N ARG A 65 -2.17 0.18 -1.60
CA ARG A 65 -3.46 -0.54 -1.56
C ARG A 65 -4.66 0.39 -1.52
N THR A 66 -4.54 1.51 -0.80
CA THR A 66 -5.60 2.52 -0.72
C THR A 66 -5.77 3.25 -2.05
N ILE A 67 -4.66 3.56 -2.74
CA ILE A 67 -4.70 4.15 -4.09
C ILE A 67 -5.35 3.16 -5.07
N ALA A 68 -4.95 1.88 -5.02
CA ALA A 68 -5.56 0.84 -5.84
C ALA A 68 -7.07 0.69 -5.59
N ASP A 69 -7.50 0.75 -4.31
CA ASP A 69 -8.93 0.74 -3.97
C ASP A 69 -9.68 1.98 -4.47
N LEU A 70 -9.02 3.14 -4.54
CA LEU A 70 -9.61 4.37 -5.11
C LEU A 70 -9.68 4.31 -6.64
N ALA A 71 -8.75 3.61 -7.29
CA ALA A 71 -8.72 3.35 -8.72
C ALA A 71 -9.62 2.19 -9.17
N ASP A 72 -10.32 1.55 -8.23
CA ASP A 72 -11.14 0.35 -8.45
C ASP A 72 -10.36 -0.86 -8.99
N ASP A 73 -9.04 -0.89 -8.75
CA ASP A 73 -8.16 -1.98 -9.16
C ASP A 73 -8.10 -3.09 -8.10
N ASP A 74 -8.12 -4.35 -8.52
CA ASP A 74 -8.00 -5.50 -7.61
C ASP A 74 -6.55 -5.68 -7.13
N ASP A 75 -5.57 -5.42 -7.98
CA ASP A 75 -4.16 -5.61 -7.69
C ASP A 75 -3.39 -4.30 -7.46
N VAL A 76 -2.34 -4.37 -6.64
CA VAL A 76 -1.41 -3.26 -6.46
C VAL A 76 -0.41 -3.25 -7.61
N LYS A 77 -0.66 -2.40 -8.60
CA LYS A 77 0.25 -2.17 -9.75
C LYS A 77 1.34 -1.14 -9.45
N SER A 78 2.34 -1.08 -10.33
CA SER A 78 3.55 -0.27 -10.15
C SER A 78 3.28 1.23 -10.02
N TYR A 79 2.27 1.76 -10.71
CA TYR A 79 1.90 3.17 -10.60
C TYR A 79 1.29 3.53 -9.24
N HIS A 80 0.55 2.63 -8.60
CA HIS A 80 0.07 2.84 -7.22
C HIS A 80 1.24 2.95 -6.24
N VAL A 81 2.27 2.10 -6.43
CA VAL A 81 3.49 2.12 -5.62
C VAL A 81 4.29 3.39 -5.86
N ALA A 82 4.43 3.80 -7.13
CA ALA A 82 5.12 5.05 -7.49
C ALA A 82 4.47 6.27 -6.82
N GLU A 83 3.14 6.36 -6.89
CA GLU A 83 2.37 7.44 -6.30
C GLU A 83 2.50 7.44 -4.76
N ALA A 84 2.39 6.27 -4.12
CA ALA A 84 2.58 6.14 -2.67
C ALA A 84 3.99 6.57 -2.20
N ILE A 85 5.02 6.27 -2.99
CA ILE A 85 6.40 6.72 -2.72
C ILE A 85 6.48 8.25 -2.84
N GLN A 86 5.90 8.83 -3.88
CA GLN A 86 5.91 10.28 -4.10
C GLN A 86 5.28 11.05 -2.94
N TYR A 87 4.08 10.64 -2.48
CA TYR A 87 3.44 11.27 -1.32
C TYR A 87 4.35 11.29 -0.11
N ARG A 88 5.12 10.22 0.08
CA ARG A 88 6.02 10.08 1.23
C ARG A 88 7.30 10.90 1.10
N THR A 89 7.80 11.09 -0.11
CA THR A 89 8.91 12.03 -0.36
C THR A 89 8.45 13.46 -0.08
N ILE A 90 7.24 13.82 -0.50
CA ILE A 90 6.66 15.15 -0.22
C ILE A 90 6.47 15.38 1.28
N ASP A 91 5.90 14.40 2.01
CA ASP A 91 5.69 14.46 3.46
C ASP A 91 7.00 14.65 4.25
N ARG A 92 8.13 14.14 3.75
CA ARG A 92 9.46 14.33 4.38
C ARG A 92 10.12 15.68 4.08
N MET A 93 9.64 16.40 3.08
CA MET A 93 10.17 17.72 2.69
C MET A 93 9.43 18.87 3.40
N GLN A 94 8.41 18.56 4.20
CA GLN A 94 7.68 19.50 5.04
C GLN A 94 8.22 19.56 6.47
#